data_AF-A0A4P2VCA1-F1
#
_entry.id   AF-A0A4P2VCA1-F1
#
_cell.length_a   1.000
_cell.length_b   1.000
_cell.length_c   1.000
_cell.angle_alpha   90.00
_cell.angle_beta   90.00
_cell.angle_gamma   90.00
#
_symmetry.space_group_name_H-M   'P 1'
#
loop_
_entity.id
_entity.type
_entity.pdbx_description
1 polymer ?
#
loop_
_entity_poly.entity_id
_entity_poly.type
_entity_poly.pdbx_seq_one_letter_code
_entity_poly.pdbx_strand_id
1 'polypeptide(L)'
;MIGLVILVVGAAMYFAGPYMARGNIVMDQLLPLRNYSELGPGASLQLGVAPPGMGFAVVYNSTPSLPLAVTVNGTGLGEENTSGTFLAVYYNSGPSGVPVALVDNYTSPVSVHYSAAALSVSGIIYSVIFVLLGGILIIVGGITALVGLVLRPRRTDAPAPS
;
A
#
# COMPACT_ATOMS: atom_id res chain seq x y z
N MET A 1 -32.04 16.25 -5.14
CA MET A 1 -31.87 14.78 -5.27
C MET A 1 -30.50 14.43 -5.84
N ILE A 2 -30.12 14.94 -7.02
CA ILE A 2 -28.84 14.59 -7.68
C ILE A 2 -27.60 14.82 -6.80
N GLY A 3 -27.49 15.97 -6.11
CA GLY A 3 -26.36 16.23 -5.22
C GLY A 3 -26.24 15.25 -4.04
N LEU A 4 -27.37 14.78 -3.50
CA LEU A 4 -27.38 13.77 -2.44
C LEU A 4 -26.89 12.41 -2.95
N VAL A 5 -27.31 12.02 -4.16
CA VAL A 5 -26.85 10.76 -4.79
C VAL A 5 -25.34 10.79 -5.04
N ILE A 6 -24.83 11.90 -5.60
CA ILE A 6 -23.40 12.09 -5.83
C ILE A 6 -22.61 12.01 -4.52
N LEU A 7 -23.13 12.62 -3.44
CA LEU A 7 -22.51 12.60 -2.12
C LEU A 7 -22.44 11.18 -1.54
N VAL A 8 -23.52 10.39 -1.66
CA VAL A 8 -23.54 9.00 -1.18
C VAL A 8 -22.56 8.13 -1.96
N VAL A 9 -22.50 8.26 -3.30
CA VAL A 9 -21.54 7.53 -4.13
C VAL A 9 -20.10 7.92 -3.77
N GLY A 10 -19.84 9.22 -3.61
CA GLY A 10 -18.53 9.72 -3.20
C GLY A 10 -18.10 9.20 -1.84
N ALA A 11 -19.00 9.20 -0.85
CA ALA A 11 -18.74 8.65 0.47
C ALA A 11 -18.42 7.15 0.41
N ALA A 12 -19.22 6.37 -0.33
CA ALA A 12 -18.99 4.94 -0.50
C ALA A 12 -17.59 4.67 -1.10
N MET A 13 -17.20 5.40 -2.15
CA MET A 13 -15.87 5.26 -2.77
C MET A 13 -14.73 5.67 -1.82
N TYR A 14 -14.89 6.80 -1.13
CA TYR A 14 -13.88 7.32 -0.21
C TYR A 14 -13.60 6.36 0.94
N PHE A 15 -14.66 5.80 1.54
CA PHE A 15 -14.52 4.86 2.65
C PHE A 15 -14.17 3.44 2.19
N ALA A 16 -14.61 2.99 1.02
CA ALA A 16 -14.28 1.65 0.49
C ALA A 16 -12.84 1.55 -0.03
N GLY A 17 -12.25 2.64 -0.54
CA GLY A 17 -10.89 2.65 -1.08
C GLY A 17 -9.85 2.03 -0.14
N PRO A 18 -9.71 2.51 1.11
CA PRO A 18 -8.73 1.96 2.05
C PRO A 18 -8.93 0.48 2.38
N TYR A 19 -10.17 -0.02 2.34
CA TYR A 19 -10.43 -1.46 2.52
C TYR A 19 -9.89 -2.30 1.36
N MET A 20 -9.90 -1.78 0.13
CA MET A 20 -9.26 -2.45 -0.99
C MET A 20 -7.73 -2.47 -0.85
N ALA A 21 -7.11 -1.40 -0.33
CA ALA A 21 -5.66 -1.40 -0.06
C ALA A 21 -5.26 -2.41 1.03
N ARG A 22 -6.06 -2.56 2.10
CA ARG A 22 -5.74 -3.51 3.19
C ARG A 22 -5.70 -4.97 2.75
N GLY A 23 -6.52 -5.36 1.79
CA GLY A 23 -6.43 -6.70 1.19
C GLY A 23 -5.19 -6.92 0.30
N ASN A 24 -4.54 -5.82 -0.13
CA ASN A 24 -3.46 -5.80 -1.10
C ASN A 24 -2.07 -5.51 -0.49
N ILE A 25 -2.04 -4.97 0.73
CA ILE A 25 -0.86 -4.80 1.58
C ILE A 25 -1.11 -5.58 2.86
N VAL A 26 -0.56 -6.78 2.99
CA VAL A 26 -0.61 -7.50 4.27
C VAL A 26 0.50 -6.97 5.17
N MET A 27 0.34 -5.75 5.68
CA MET A 27 1.36 -5.11 6.51
C MET A 27 1.64 -5.90 7.81
N ASP A 28 0.66 -6.65 8.29
CA ASP A 28 0.77 -7.62 9.39
C ASP A 28 1.74 -8.78 9.09
N GLN A 29 2.01 -9.05 7.81
CA GLN A 29 3.04 -10.01 7.42
C GLN A 29 4.43 -9.37 7.50
N LEU A 30 4.57 -8.07 7.26
CA LEU A 30 5.87 -7.38 7.28
C LEU A 30 6.33 -7.00 8.69
N LEU A 31 5.39 -6.68 9.58
CA LEU A 31 5.69 -6.32 10.98
C LEU A 31 4.75 -7.08 11.94
N PRO A 32 5.26 -7.62 13.06
CA PRO A 32 6.67 -7.64 13.48
C PRO A 32 7.53 -8.59 12.62
N LEU A 33 8.86 -8.42 12.66
CA LEU A 33 9.82 -9.31 11.99
C LEU A 33 9.70 -10.73 12.56
N ARG A 34 9.26 -11.69 11.74
CA ARG A 34 8.87 -13.03 12.23
C ARG A 34 9.95 -14.08 12.07
N ASN A 35 10.86 -13.88 11.14
CA ASN A 35 11.89 -14.86 10.80
C ASN A 35 13.24 -14.39 11.33
N TYR A 36 14.09 -15.35 11.65
CA TYR A 36 15.46 -15.13 12.10
C TYR A 36 16.39 -16.05 11.33
N SER A 37 17.55 -15.52 10.93
CA SER A 37 18.63 -16.31 10.34
C SER A 37 19.98 -15.72 10.73
N GLU A 38 20.96 -16.59 10.91
CA GLU A 38 22.36 -16.19 10.89
C GLU A 38 22.90 -16.39 9.48
N LEU A 39 23.59 -15.39 8.96
CA LEU A 39 24.26 -15.42 7.68
C LEU A 39 25.77 -15.37 7.93
N GLY A 40 26.48 -16.32 7.35
CA GLY A 40 27.94 -16.26 7.29
C GLY A 40 28.41 -15.34 6.15
N PRO A 41 29.71 -14.98 6.13
CA PRO A 41 30.29 -14.15 5.08
C PRO A 41 30.01 -14.67 3.66
N GLY A 42 29.41 -13.85 2.80
CA GLY A 42 29.05 -14.22 1.44
C GLY A 42 27.87 -15.18 1.31
N ALA A 43 27.26 -15.62 2.42
CA ALA A 43 26.08 -16.46 2.39
C ALA A 43 24.87 -15.69 1.87
N SER A 44 23.95 -16.43 1.24
CA SER A 44 22.68 -15.87 0.76
C SER A 44 21.51 -16.60 1.41
N LEU A 45 20.49 -15.83 1.74
CA LEU A 45 19.23 -16.30 2.30
C LEU A 45 18.12 -15.97 1.31
N GLN A 46 17.50 -17.00 0.76
CA GLN A 46 16.36 -16.82 -0.14
C GLN A 46 15.13 -16.44 0.68
N LEU A 47 14.56 -15.27 0.41
CA LEU A 47 13.42 -14.71 1.15
C LEU A 47 12.08 -15.12 0.55
N GLY A 48 12.08 -15.40 -0.75
CA GLY A 48 10.91 -15.82 -1.50
C GLY A 48 11.03 -15.54 -2.98
N VAL A 49 9.88 -15.56 -3.66
CA VAL A 49 9.77 -15.30 -5.09
C VAL A 49 8.77 -14.17 -5.30
N ALA A 50 9.22 -13.07 -5.93
CA ALA A 50 8.38 -11.96 -6.34
C ALA A 50 7.50 -12.40 -7.53
N PRO A 51 6.17 -12.50 -7.38
CA PRO A 51 5.34 -13.00 -8.47
C PRO A 51 5.16 -11.95 -9.59
N PRO A 52 4.81 -12.38 -10.82
CA PRO A 52 4.59 -11.46 -11.94
C PRO A 52 3.54 -10.38 -11.64
N GLY A 53 3.83 -9.13 -12.01
CA GLY A 53 2.92 -8.00 -11.85
C GLY A 53 2.69 -7.56 -10.39
N MET A 54 3.43 -8.12 -9.44
CA MET A 54 3.34 -7.77 -8.03
C MET A 54 4.66 -7.18 -7.52
N GLY A 55 4.52 -6.33 -6.51
CA GLY A 55 5.64 -5.91 -5.66
C GLY A 55 6.04 -7.02 -4.71
N PHE A 56 7.28 -6.97 -4.23
CA PHE A 56 7.79 -7.81 -3.16
C PHE A 56 8.59 -6.91 -2.23
N ALA A 57 8.10 -6.79 -1.00
CA ALA A 57 8.76 -6.00 0.03
C ALA A 57 9.51 -6.91 0.98
N VAL A 58 10.69 -6.47 1.38
CA VAL A 58 11.54 -7.10 2.37
C VAL A 58 11.82 -6.06 3.44
N VAL A 59 11.50 -6.39 4.68
CA VAL A 59 11.86 -5.60 5.86
C VAL A 59 12.78 -6.45 6.71
N TYR A 60 13.91 -5.92 7.12
CA TYR A 60 14.82 -6.64 7.98
C TYR A 60 15.59 -5.73 8.94
N ASN A 61 16.09 -6.31 10.01
CA ASN A 61 17.11 -5.72 10.87
C ASN A 61 18.31 -6.66 10.92
N SER A 62 19.48 -6.11 11.22
CA SER A 62 20.72 -6.87 11.29
C SER A 62 21.46 -6.53 12.58
N THR A 63 22.23 -7.50 13.10
CA THR A 63 23.19 -7.27 14.17
C THR A 63 24.56 -7.77 13.71
N PRO A 64 25.57 -6.89 13.56
CA PRO A 64 25.51 -5.42 13.75
C PRO A 64 24.55 -4.73 12.75
N SER A 65 24.01 -3.55 13.13
CA SER A 65 23.00 -2.79 12.34
C SER A 65 23.60 -2.18 11.07
N LEU A 66 23.91 -3.05 10.11
CA LEU A 66 24.52 -2.75 8.82
C LEU A 66 23.61 -3.22 7.68
N PRO A 67 23.54 -2.46 6.57
CA PRO A 67 22.76 -2.87 5.40
C PRO A 67 23.40 -4.10 4.76
N LEU A 68 22.62 -5.16 4.62
CA LEU A 68 22.96 -6.32 3.81
C LEU A 68 22.63 -6.03 2.35
N ALA A 69 23.04 -6.89 1.42
CA ALA A 69 22.70 -6.72 0.02
C ALA A 69 21.42 -7.49 -0.32
N VAL A 70 20.29 -6.81 -0.54
CA VAL A 70 19.11 -7.43 -1.15
C VAL A 70 19.34 -7.56 -2.66
N THR A 71 19.22 -8.79 -3.17
CA THR A 71 19.43 -9.11 -4.58
C THR A 71 18.20 -9.75 -5.21
N VAL A 72 17.99 -9.43 -6.49
CA VAL A 72 16.94 -9.97 -7.33
C VAL A 72 17.58 -10.47 -8.61
N ASN A 73 17.56 -11.78 -8.82
CA ASN A 73 18.25 -12.43 -9.95
C ASN A 73 19.73 -12.00 -10.11
N GLY A 74 20.43 -11.80 -8.99
CA GLY A 74 21.83 -11.34 -8.95
C GLY A 74 22.05 -9.83 -9.08
N THR A 75 20.99 -9.04 -9.29
CA THR A 75 21.06 -7.57 -9.30
C THR A 75 20.76 -7.01 -7.91
N GLY A 76 21.60 -6.12 -7.39
CA GLY A 76 21.36 -5.45 -6.12
C GLY A 76 20.20 -4.45 -6.19
N LEU A 77 19.38 -4.40 -5.16
CA LEU A 77 18.35 -3.38 -4.99
C LEU A 77 18.86 -2.22 -4.12
N GLY A 78 18.25 -1.05 -4.31
CA GLY A 78 18.37 0.03 -3.35
C GLY A 78 17.56 -0.28 -2.09
N GLU A 79 18.07 0.17 -0.95
CA GLU A 79 17.45 -0.03 0.36
C GLU A 79 17.28 1.29 1.08
N GLU A 80 16.19 1.40 1.82
CA GLU A 80 15.89 2.52 2.69
C GLU A 80 16.11 2.11 4.15
N ASN A 81 16.84 2.92 4.93
CA ASN A 81 17.11 2.63 6.34
C ASN A 81 16.35 3.62 7.22
N THR A 82 15.55 3.10 8.14
CA THR A 82 14.94 3.86 9.22
C THR A 82 15.33 3.24 10.56
N SER A 83 16.22 3.93 11.29
CA SER A 83 16.61 3.58 12.67
C SER A 83 17.05 2.12 12.87
N GLY A 84 17.81 1.56 11.92
CA GLY A 84 18.32 0.18 12.00
C GLY A 84 17.35 -0.89 11.48
N THR A 85 16.21 -0.46 10.91
CA THR A 85 15.35 -1.31 10.08
C THR A 85 15.54 -0.92 8.62
N PHE A 86 15.84 -1.91 7.79
CA PHE A 86 16.07 -1.76 6.36
C PHE A 86 14.85 -2.26 5.59
N LEU A 87 14.45 -1.51 4.57
CA LEU A 87 13.35 -1.80 3.67
C LEU A 87 13.85 -1.83 2.23
N ALA A 88 13.55 -2.91 1.53
CA ALA A 88 13.74 -3.02 0.09
C ALA A 88 12.42 -3.40 -0.57
N VAL A 89 12.08 -2.76 -1.69
CA VAL A 89 10.87 -3.07 -2.46
C VAL A 89 11.25 -3.27 -3.92
N TYR A 90 10.86 -4.42 -4.47
CA TYR A 90 11.02 -4.74 -5.88
C TYR A 90 9.66 -4.88 -6.56
N TYR A 91 9.49 -4.30 -7.74
CA TYR A 91 8.33 -4.54 -8.59
C TYR A 91 8.70 -5.47 -9.73
N ASN A 92 8.08 -6.65 -9.77
CA ASN A 92 8.30 -7.60 -10.85
C ASN A 92 7.40 -7.25 -12.05
N SER A 93 7.94 -6.51 -13.01
CA SER A 93 7.28 -6.24 -14.29
C SER A 93 7.41 -7.39 -15.30
N GLY A 94 8.15 -8.44 -14.97
CA GLY A 94 8.38 -9.60 -15.82
C GLY A 94 7.22 -10.61 -15.84
N PRO A 95 7.26 -11.57 -16.76
CA PRO A 95 6.20 -12.57 -16.94
C PRO A 95 6.30 -13.76 -15.97
N SER A 96 7.43 -13.92 -15.28
CA SER A 96 7.71 -15.06 -14.40
C SER A 96 8.14 -14.61 -13.00
N GLY A 97 7.99 -15.49 -12.01
CA GLY A 97 8.43 -15.20 -10.65
C GLY A 97 9.94 -15.05 -10.55
N VAL A 98 10.41 -14.03 -9.84
CA VAL A 98 11.85 -13.75 -9.68
C VAL A 98 12.27 -13.97 -8.22
N PRO A 99 13.30 -14.77 -7.94
CA PRO A 99 13.76 -15.00 -6.59
C PRO A 99 14.37 -13.73 -6.00
N VAL A 100 14.02 -13.46 -4.74
CA VAL A 100 14.57 -12.36 -3.93
C VAL A 100 15.37 -12.97 -2.81
N ALA A 101 16.62 -12.52 -2.64
CA ALA A 101 17.53 -13.03 -1.63
C ALA A 101 18.21 -11.89 -0.88
N LEU A 102 18.49 -12.14 0.39
CA LEU A 102 19.39 -11.32 1.21
C LEU A 102 20.80 -11.92 1.11
N VAL A 103 21.83 -11.10 1.00
CA VAL A 103 23.22 -11.55 0.90
C VAL A 103 24.06 -10.82 1.93
N ASP A 104 24.85 -11.57 2.69
CA ASP A 104 25.87 -11.00 3.55
C ASP A 104 27.10 -10.63 2.73
N ASN A 105 27.29 -9.33 2.53
CA ASN A 105 28.41 -8.73 1.82
C ASN A 105 29.59 -8.38 2.76
N TYR A 106 29.55 -8.82 4.01
CA TYR A 106 30.59 -8.58 5.00
C TYR A 106 31.48 -9.81 5.22
N THR A 107 32.59 -9.57 5.94
CA THR A 107 33.61 -10.59 6.27
C THR A 107 33.38 -11.28 7.61
N SER A 108 32.36 -10.87 8.36
CA SER A 108 31.99 -11.41 9.67
C SER A 108 30.52 -11.80 9.67
N PRO A 109 30.12 -12.87 10.39
CA PRO A 109 28.73 -13.31 10.42
C PRO A 109 27.78 -12.22 10.92
N VAL A 110 26.59 -12.16 10.34
CA VAL A 110 25.53 -11.22 10.69
C VAL A 110 24.27 -11.99 11.06
N SER A 111 23.62 -11.59 12.15
CA SER A 111 22.30 -12.11 12.52
C SER A 111 21.21 -11.18 12.00
N VAL A 112 20.15 -11.75 11.45
CA VAL A 112 19.11 -11.00 10.73
C VAL A 112 17.74 -11.42 11.22
N HIS A 113 16.90 -10.46 11.60
CA HIS A 113 15.46 -10.70 11.68
C HIS A 113 14.80 -10.07 10.48
N TYR A 114 13.95 -10.83 9.79
CA TYR A 114 13.36 -10.39 8.53
C TYR A 114 11.90 -10.79 8.41
N SER A 115 11.21 -10.05 7.56
CA SER A 115 9.96 -10.47 6.98
C SER A 115 9.87 -10.02 5.53
N ALA A 116 9.20 -10.82 4.72
CA ALA A 116 9.02 -10.55 3.31
C ALA A 116 7.61 -10.91 2.87
N ALA A 117 7.02 -10.09 2.02
CA ALA A 117 5.67 -10.30 1.52
C ALA A 117 5.51 -9.76 0.09
N ALA A 118 4.66 -10.44 -0.68
CA ALA A 118 4.18 -9.90 -1.94
C ALA A 118 3.16 -8.79 -1.70
N LEU A 119 3.20 -7.76 -2.54
CA LEU A 119 2.36 -6.57 -2.47
C LEU A 119 1.68 -6.35 -3.82
N SER A 120 0.38 -6.09 -3.82
CA SER A 120 -0.34 -5.74 -5.04
C SER A 120 -0.25 -4.23 -5.29
N VAL A 121 0.77 -3.80 -6.05
CA VAL A 121 1.01 -2.38 -6.36
C VAL A 121 -0.18 -1.77 -7.10
N SER A 122 -0.80 -2.52 -8.01
CA SER A 122 -2.02 -2.10 -8.70
C SER A 122 -3.18 -1.88 -7.72
N GLY A 123 -3.37 -2.79 -6.76
CA GLY A 123 -4.39 -2.65 -5.72
C GLY A 123 -4.21 -1.41 -4.84
N ILE A 124 -2.96 -1.05 -4.51
CA ILE A 124 -2.64 0.18 -3.78
C ILE A 124 -2.99 1.41 -4.62
N ILE A 125 -2.57 1.43 -5.89
CA ILE A 125 -2.86 2.53 -6.81
C ILE A 125 -4.37 2.72 -6.99
N TYR A 126 -5.12 1.64 -7.23
CA TYR A 126 -6.57 1.70 -7.36
C TYR A 126 -7.23 2.23 -6.09
N SER A 127 -6.80 1.79 -4.92
CA SER A 127 -7.29 2.33 -3.65
C SER A 127 -7.06 3.83 -3.54
N VAL A 128 -5.86 4.32 -3.85
CA VAL A 128 -5.54 5.76 -3.81
C VAL A 128 -6.44 6.53 -4.78
N ILE A 129 -6.62 6.04 -6.00
CA ILE A 129 -7.49 6.67 -6.99
C ILE A 129 -8.95 6.70 -6.50
N PHE A 130 -9.46 5.61 -5.92
CA PHE A 130 -10.81 5.54 -5.36
C PHE A 130 -11.02 6.55 -4.24
N VAL A 131 -10.05 6.69 -3.32
CA VAL A 131 -10.09 7.69 -2.25
C VAL A 131 -10.13 9.10 -2.82
N LEU A 132 -9.26 9.43 -3.78
CA LEU A 132 -9.21 10.77 -4.38
C LEU A 132 -10.49 11.11 -5.13
N LEU A 133 -10.98 10.20 -5.98
CA LEU A 133 -12.24 10.38 -6.71
C LEU A 133 -13.44 10.49 -5.76
N GLY A 134 -13.50 9.63 -4.74
CA GLY A 134 -14.52 9.69 -3.70
C GLY A 134 -14.53 11.05 -2.98
N GLY A 135 -13.35 11.55 -2.61
CA GLY A 135 -13.19 12.88 -1.99
C GLY A 135 -13.71 14.01 -2.88
N ILE A 136 -13.37 14.01 -4.17
CA ILE A 136 -13.87 15.00 -5.14
C ILE A 136 -15.41 14.94 -5.23
N LEU A 137 -15.98 13.74 -5.34
CA LEU A 137 -17.43 13.55 -5.43
C LEU A 137 -18.16 14.02 -4.15
N ILE A 138 -17.58 13.81 -2.96
CA ILE A 138 -18.13 14.34 -1.72
C ILE A 138 -18.19 15.87 -1.76
N ILE A 139 -17.12 16.53 -2.23
CA ILE A 139 -17.08 18.00 -2.32
C ILE A 139 -18.14 18.50 -3.31
N VAL A 140 -18.16 17.96 -4.54
CA VAL A 140 -19.12 18.37 -5.58
C VAL A 140 -20.57 18.06 -5.18
N GLY A 141 -20.81 16.87 -4.63
CA GLY A 141 -22.11 16.45 -4.09
C GLY A 141 -22.58 17.34 -2.95
N GLY A 142 -21.68 17.73 -2.05
CA GLY A 142 -21.96 18.64 -0.95
C GLY A 142 -22.36 20.03 -1.43
N ILE A 143 -21.61 20.61 -2.36
CA ILE A 143 -21.92 21.92 -2.95
C ILE A 143 -23.27 21.89 -3.67
N THR A 144 -23.51 20.90 -4.51
CA THR A 144 -24.77 20.79 -5.27
C THR A 144 -25.97 20.52 -4.37
N ALA A 145 -25.80 19.77 -3.28
CA ALA A 145 -26.84 19.58 -2.26
C ALA A 145 -27.15 20.88 -1.51
N LEU A 146 -26.11 21.64 -1.11
CA LEU A 146 -26.27 22.94 -0.45
C LEU A 146 -26.97 23.95 -1.36
N VAL A 147 -26.55 24.09 -2.61
CA VAL A 147 -27.20 24.96 -3.60
C VAL A 147 -28.65 24.55 -3.81
N GLY A 148 -28.92 23.25 -3.97
CA GLY A 148 -30.28 22.73 -4.12
C GLY A 148 -31.17 22.92 -2.88
N LEU A 149 -30.57 22.99 -1.69
CA LEU A 149 -31.28 23.27 -0.44
C LEU A 149 -31.59 24.77 -0.30
N VAL A 150 -30.64 25.64 -0.63
CA VAL A 150 -30.80 27.11 -0.56
C VAL A 150 -31.79 27.60 -1.61
N LEU A 151 -31.76 27.05 -2.82
CA LEU A 151 -32.70 27.38 -3.90
C LEU A 151 -34.05 26.66 -3.78
N ARG A 152 -34.28 25.90 -2.70
CA ARG A 152 -35.54 25.18 -2.53
C ARG A 152 -36.69 26.19 -2.47
N PRO A 153 -37.66 26.16 -3.41
CA PRO A 153 -38.78 27.08 -3.39
C PRO A 153 -39.55 26.86 -2.08
N ARG A 154 -39.74 27.93 -1.29
CA ARG A 154 -40.75 27.91 -0.24
C ARG A 154 -42.06 27.58 -0.91
N ARG A 155 -42.70 26.48 -0.52
CA ARG A 155 -44.08 26.20 -0.93
C ARG A 155 -44.91 27.39 -0.47
N THR A 156 -45.41 28.16 -1.43
CA THR A 156 -46.47 29.13 -1.18
C THR A 156 -47.70 28.31 -0.87
N ASP A 157 -48.03 28.17 0.41
CA ASP A 157 -49.35 27.72 0.83
C ASP A 157 -50.33 28.81 0.40
N ALA A 158 -50.91 28.66 -0.79
CA ALA A 158 -51.99 29.53 -1.25
C ALA A 158 -53.27 29.15 -0.47
N PRO A 159 -53.99 30.12 0.11
CA PRO A 159 -55.21 29.84 0.87
C PRO A 159 -56.30 29.28 -0.04
N ALA A 160 -57.07 28.32 0.48
CA ALA A 160 -58.15 27.66 -0.23
C ALA A 160 -59.23 28.67 -0.69
N PRO A 161 -59.73 28.57 -1.94
CA PRO A 161 -60.86 29.37 -2.38
C PRO A 161 -62.13 28.93 -1.65
N SER A 162 -62.86 29.92 -1.14
CA SER A 162 -64.16 29.83 -0.45
C SER A 162 -65.26 29.21 -1.30
#